data_AF-A0AB73KAH3-F1
#
_entry.id   AF-A0AB73KAH3-F1
#
_cell.length_a   1.000
_cell.length_b   1.000
_cell.length_c   1.000
_cell.angle_alpha   90.00
_cell.angle_beta   90.00
_cell.angle_gamma   90.00
#
_symmetry.space_group_name_H-M   'P 1'
#
loop_
_entity.id
_entity.type
_entity.pdbx_description
1 polymer ?
#
loop_
_entity_poly.entity_id
_entity_poly.type
_entity_poly.pdbx_seq_one_letter_code
_entity_poly.pdbx_strand_id
1 'polypeptide(L)'
;MNALQRGDVLLQAAVAEAAPGESAMARGRVDLLLELDDDTLFTLTKVAVTFLMRIHRAEGQERTALPDDGTGPNDSARSYTIGLLNAWSAREGSTVKSLFATAAADPHRREEILRDPFDFAIERALELATKHVGPHTLVRQLCKSIAREDRSMAQDWP
;
A
#
# COMPACT_ATOMS: atom_id res chain seq x y z
N MET A 1 -4.43 -1.40 22.09
CA MET A 1 -4.22 -1.17 20.64
C MET A 1 -4.49 -2.50 19.95
N ASN A 2 -5.47 -2.57 19.05
CA ASN A 2 -5.75 -3.79 18.28
C ASN A 2 -4.74 -3.95 17.13
N ALA A 3 -4.75 -5.10 16.44
CA ALA A 3 -3.79 -5.41 15.36
C ALA A 3 -3.82 -4.36 14.24
N LEU A 4 -5.01 -3.92 13.82
CA LEU A 4 -5.18 -2.90 12.79
C LEU A 4 -4.59 -1.55 13.20
N GLN A 5 -4.88 -1.08 14.42
CA GLN A 5 -4.30 0.17 14.94
C GLN A 5 -2.77 0.10 15.03
N ARG A 6 -2.21 -1.07 15.38
CA ARG A 6 -0.75 -1.28 15.35
C ARG A 6 -0.23 -1.17 13.91
N GLY A 7 -0.93 -1.79 12.96
CA GLY A 7 -0.64 -1.71 11.53
C GLY A 7 -0.64 -0.28 10.99
N ASP A 8 -1.67 0.50 11.31
CA ASP A 8 -1.77 1.91 10.90
C ASP A 8 -0.56 2.72 11.39
N VAL A 9 -0.18 2.55 12.65
CA VAL A 9 0.97 3.25 13.25
C VAL A 9 2.27 2.82 12.59
N LEU A 10 2.45 1.52 12.33
CA LEU A 10 3.63 1.01 11.64
C LEU A 10 3.75 1.57 10.22
N LEU A 11 2.66 1.61 9.46
CA LEU A 11 2.66 2.17 8.10
C LEU A 11 2.88 3.68 8.09
N GLN A 12 2.30 4.40 9.04
CA GLN A 12 2.58 5.84 9.25
C GLN A 12 4.04 6.11 9.58
N ALA A 13 4.62 5.32 10.48
CA ALA A 13 6.03 5.40 10.83
C ALA A 13 6.91 5.09 9.62
N ALA A 14 6.58 4.06 8.85
CA ALA A 14 7.33 3.69 7.64
C ALA A 14 7.40 4.86 6.65
N VAL A 15 6.26 5.48 6.33
CA VAL A 15 6.20 6.65 5.43
C VAL A 15 6.92 7.88 6.02
N ALA A 16 6.80 8.10 7.34
CA ALA A 16 7.44 9.22 8.01
C ALA A 16 8.97 9.07 8.06
N GLU A 17 9.48 7.86 8.24
CA GLU A 17 10.91 7.52 8.25
C GLU A 17 11.49 7.48 6.83
N ALA A 18 10.71 7.07 5.83
CA ALA A 18 11.12 7.10 4.42
C ALA A 18 11.44 8.51 3.92
N ALA A 19 10.60 9.50 4.27
CA ALA A 19 10.71 10.86 3.78
C ALA A 19 12.05 11.57 4.07
N PRO A 20 12.65 11.49 5.28
CA PRO A 20 13.99 12.02 5.53
C PRO A 20 15.13 11.16 4.97
N GLY A 21 14.84 10.01 4.34
CA GLY A 21 15.86 9.09 3.80
C GLY A 21 16.23 7.92 4.71
N GLU A 22 15.50 7.68 5.81
CA GLU A 22 15.75 6.58 6.75
C GLU A 22 15.17 5.26 6.22
N SER A 23 15.53 4.88 4.99
CA SER A 23 14.97 3.73 4.28
C SER A 23 15.14 2.41 5.03
N ALA A 24 16.20 2.26 5.82
CA ALA A 24 16.42 1.06 6.64
C ALA A 24 15.40 0.96 7.80
N MET A 25 15.11 2.08 8.46
CA MET A 25 14.10 2.11 9.53
C MET A 25 12.71 1.88 8.95
N ALA A 26 12.40 2.54 7.83
CA ALA A 26 11.13 2.38 7.13
C ALA A 26 10.88 0.92 6.71
N ARG A 27 11.90 0.24 6.17
CA ARG A 27 11.82 -1.20 5.85
C ARG A 27 11.62 -2.07 7.09
N GLY A 28 12.31 -1.76 8.18
CA GLY A 28 12.09 -2.45 9.46
C GLY A 28 10.65 -2.31 9.98
N ARG A 29 9.94 -1.22 9.65
CA ARG A 29 8.50 -1.10 9.94
C ARG A 29 7.66 -2.02 9.07
N VAL A 30 8.02 -2.17 7.79
CA VAL A 30 7.34 -3.09 6.87
C VAL A 30 7.53 -4.53 7.29
N ASP A 31 8.73 -4.92 7.74
CA ASP A 31 8.97 -6.25 8.28
C ASP A 31 7.98 -6.57 9.42
N LEU A 32 7.76 -5.61 10.33
CA LEU A 32 6.78 -5.74 11.42
C LEU A 32 5.31 -5.73 10.96
N LEU A 33 5.00 -5.12 9.81
CA LEU A 33 3.67 -5.19 9.21
C LEU A 33 3.38 -6.61 8.71
N LEU A 34 4.37 -7.25 8.08
CA LEU A 34 4.25 -8.59 7.49
C LEU A 34 4.04 -9.71 8.53
N GLU A 35 4.31 -9.44 9.80
CA GLU A 35 4.00 -10.33 10.94
C GLU A 35 2.52 -10.32 11.35
N LEU A 36 1.71 -9.39 10.82
CA LEU A 36 0.28 -9.30 11.13
C LEU A 36 -0.52 -10.40 10.40
N ASP A 37 -1.72 -10.68 10.91
CA ASP A 37 -2.64 -11.63 10.27
C ASP A 37 -3.11 -11.15 8.88
N ASP A 38 -3.54 -12.08 8.04
CA ASP A 38 -3.91 -11.82 6.64
C ASP A 38 -5.06 -10.81 6.50
N ASP A 39 -6.03 -10.79 7.44
CA ASP A 39 -7.14 -9.84 7.41
C ASP A 39 -6.67 -8.41 7.68
N THR A 40 -5.79 -8.26 8.66
CA THR A 40 -5.12 -7.00 8.96
C THR A 40 -4.24 -6.56 7.80
N LEU A 41 -3.41 -7.46 7.25
CA LEU A 41 -2.56 -7.19 6.10
C LEU A 41 -3.35 -6.76 4.88
N PHE A 42 -4.45 -7.45 4.56
CA PHE A 42 -5.32 -7.08 3.44
C PHE A 42 -5.87 -5.67 3.59
N THR A 43 -6.28 -5.31 4.79
CA THR A 43 -6.78 -3.97 5.09
C THR A 43 -5.70 -2.92 4.86
N LEU A 44 -4.48 -3.17 5.34
CA LEU A 44 -3.34 -2.27 5.16
C LEU A 44 -2.88 -2.19 3.70
N THR A 45 -2.98 -3.27 2.93
CA THR A 45 -2.71 -3.26 1.48
C THR A 45 -3.66 -2.30 0.77
N LYS A 46 -4.96 -2.31 1.09
CA LYS A 46 -5.93 -1.33 0.54
C LYS A 46 -5.57 0.11 0.91
N VAL A 47 -5.08 0.33 2.14
CA VAL A 47 -4.60 1.65 2.60
C VAL A 47 -3.39 2.10 1.78
N ALA A 48 -2.40 1.25 1.59
CA ALA A 48 -1.19 1.53 0.81
C ALA A 48 -1.53 1.86 -0.65
N VAL A 49 -2.37 1.05 -1.30
CA VAL A 49 -2.87 1.27 -2.67
C VAL A 49 -3.64 2.59 -2.78
N THR A 50 -4.51 2.88 -1.82
CA THR A 50 -5.25 4.15 -1.78
C THR A 50 -4.34 5.37 -1.59
N PHE A 51 -3.30 5.24 -0.78
CA PHE A 51 -2.27 6.25 -0.62
C PHE A 51 -1.49 6.49 -1.92
N LEU A 52 -1.01 5.43 -2.56
CA LEU A 52 -0.32 5.49 -3.85
C LEU A 52 -1.16 6.18 -4.93
N MET A 53 -2.44 5.81 -5.07
CA MET A 53 -3.35 6.46 -6.02
C MET A 53 -3.52 7.97 -5.76
N ARG A 54 -3.59 8.37 -4.49
CA ARG A 54 -3.72 9.80 -4.14
C ARG A 54 -2.49 10.60 -4.46
N ILE A 55 -1.31 10.01 -4.26
CA ILE A 55 -0.04 10.61 -4.67
C ILE A 55 -0.02 10.78 -6.19
N HIS A 56 -0.29 9.72 -6.96
CA HIS A 56 -0.26 9.77 -8.42
C HIS A 56 -1.22 10.84 -8.97
N ARG A 57 -2.44 10.91 -8.41
CA ARG A 57 -3.41 11.94 -8.76
C ARG A 57 -2.93 13.36 -8.43
N ALA A 58 -2.28 13.55 -7.28
CA ALA A 58 -1.75 14.86 -6.89
C ALA A 58 -0.60 15.33 -7.80
N GLU A 59 0.14 14.40 -8.41
CA GLU A 59 1.19 14.68 -9.39
C GLU A 59 0.66 14.92 -10.82
N GLY A 60 -0.66 14.98 -11.02
CA GLY A 60 -1.27 15.24 -12.33
C GLY A 60 -1.26 14.04 -13.28
N GLN A 61 -0.97 12.84 -12.78
CA GLN A 61 -1.15 11.62 -13.57
C GLN A 61 -2.64 11.28 -13.61
N GLU A 62 -3.34 11.73 -14.66
CA GLU A 62 -4.80 11.59 -14.84
C GLU A 62 -5.25 10.13 -15.00
N ARG A 63 -4.35 9.23 -15.43
CA ARG A 63 -4.58 7.79 -15.41
C ARG A 63 -3.87 7.18 -14.20
N THR A 64 -4.66 6.74 -13.23
CA THR A 64 -4.22 5.90 -12.10
C THR A 64 -3.88 4.47 -12.51
N ALA A 65 -4.16 4.08 -13.76
CA ALA A 65 -3.71 2.82 -14.31
C ALA A 65 -2.22 2.92 -14.64
N LEU A 66 -1.38 2.23 -13.87
CA LEU A 66 0.03 2.12 -14.21
C LEU A 66 0.16 1.23 -15.45
N PRO A 67 1.07 1.56 -16.38
CA PRO A 67 1.30 0.74 -17.56
C PRO A 67 1.64 -0.67 -17.10
N ASP A 68 0.90 -1.63 -17.64
CA ASP A 68 1.23 -3.05 -17.55
C ASP A 68 2.62 -3.22 -18.19
N ASP A 69 3.56 -3.80 -17.46
CA ASP A 69 4.91 -4.08 -17.96
C ASP A 69 4.91 -5.30 -18.91
N GLY A 70 3.73 -5.84 -19.23
CA GLY A 70 3.54 -6.98 -20.12
C GLY A 70 3.77 -8.31 -19.39
N THR A 71 3.86 -8.28 -18.07
CA THR A 71 3.98 -9.46 -17.22
C THR A 71 2.66 -9.71 -16.53
N GLY A 72 2.29 -10.99 -16.36
CA GLY A 72 1.11 -11.36 -15.62
C GLY A 72 1.14 -10.75 -14.20
N PRO A 73 -0.02 -10.49 -13.57
CA PRO A 73 -0.10 -9.82 -12.27
C PRO A 73 0.61 -10.54 -11.12
N ASN A 74 1.19 -11.73 -11.33
CA ASN A 74 1.99 -12.45 -10.32
C ASN A 74 3.41 -12.78 -10.80
N ASP A 75 3.83 -12.27 -11.95
CA ASP A 75 5.16 -12.57 -12.51
C ASP A 75 6.25 -11.89 -11.68
N SER A 76 5.99 -10.68 -11.18
CA SER A 76 6.82 -9.99 -10.20
C SER A 76 5.98 -9.40 -9.05
N ALA A 77 6.61 -9.11 -7.91
CA ALA A 77 5.94 -8.42 -6.82
C ALA A 77 5.43 -7.02 -7.25
N ARG A 78 6.14 -6.35 -8.17
CA ARG A 78 5.71 -5.06 -8.73
C ARG A 78 4.50 -5.20 -9.64
N SER A 79 4.44 -6.26 -10.45
CA SER A 79 3.30 -6.57 -11.32
C SER A 79 2.04 -6.82 -10.48
N TYR A 80 2.19 -7.44 -9.31
CA TYR A 80 1.12 -7.58 -8.33
C TYR A 80 0.61 -6.23 -7.82
N THR A 81 1.50 -5.35 -7.38
CA THR A 81 1.10 -4.02 -6.90
C THR A 81 0.46 -3.16 -7.99
N ILE A 82 0.96 -3.26 -9.23
CA ILE A 82 0.33 -2.62 -10.40
C ILE A 82 -1.06 -3.21 -10.64
N GLY A 83 -1.21 -4.54 -10.58
CA GLY A 83 -2.50 -5.22 -10.68
C GLY A 83 -3.50 -4.76 -9.61
N LEU A 84 -3.06 -4.64 -8.36
CA LEU A 84 -3.86 -4.08 -7.27
C LEU A 84 -4.28 -2.64 -7.54
N LEU A 85 -3.36 -1.77 -7.97
CA LEU A 85 -3.65 -0.38 -8.30
C LEU A 85 -4.68 -0.27 -9.43
N ASN A 86 -4.53 -1.08 -10.47
CA ASN A 86 -5.44 -1.12 -11.61
C ASN A 86 -6.83 -1.61 -11.20
N ALA A 87 -6.93 -2.73 -10.47
CA ALA A 87 -8.18 -3.27 -9.97
C ALA A 87 -8.88 -2.31 -8.98
N TRP A 88 -8.13 -1.69 -8.09
CA TRP A 88 -8.65 -0.71 -7.14
C TRP A 88 -9.16 0.56 -7.84
N SER A 89 -8.42 1.04 -8.84
CA SER A 89 -8.83 2.17 -9.68
C SER A 89 -10.11 1.87 -10.47
N ALA A 90 -10.28 0.64 -10.95
CA ALA A 90 -11.47 0.17 -11.67
C ALA A 90 -12.67 -0.11 -10.73
N ARG A 91 -12.48 -0.01 -9.41
CA ARG A 91 -13.47 -0.36 -8.37
C ARG A 91 -13.88 -1.84 -8.40
N GLU A 92 -12.97 -2.71 -8.78
CA GLU A 92 -13.20 -4.15 -8.85
C GLU A 92 -12.79 -4.84 -7.54
N GLY A 93 -13.62 -4.68 -6.50
CA GLY A 93 -13.32 -5.23 -5.16
C GLY A 93 -13.09 -6.74 -5.13
N SER A 94 -13.81 -7.50 -5.97
CA SER A 94 -13.61 -8.95 -6.12
C SER A 94 -12.25 -9.31 -6.70
N THR A 95 -11.78 -8.53 -7.69
CA THR A 95 -10.46 -8.71 -8.31
C THR A 95 -9.36 -8.43 -7.28
N VAL A 96 -9.50 -7.35 -6.50
CA VAL A 96 -8.55 -6.99 -5.43
C VAL A 96 -8.45 -8.09 -4.38
N LYS A 97 -9.59 -8.61 -3.91
CA LYS A 97 -9.62 -9.71 -2.94
C LYS A 97 -9.00 -10.99 -3.52
N SER A 98 -9.29 -11.30 -4.78
CA SER A 98 -8.74 -12.47 -5.48
C SER A 98 -7.22 -12.40 -5.63
N LEU A 99 -6.69 -11.23 -6.03
CA LEU A 99 -5.26 -10.98 -6.14
C LEU A 99 -4.56 -11.16 -4.79
N PHE A 100 -5.12 -10.57 -3.72
CA PHE A 100 -4.57 -10.74 -2.38
C PHE A 100 -4.60 -12.19 -1.91
N ALA A 101 -5.74 -12.88 -2.05
CA ALA A 101 -5.86 -14.29 -1.65
C ALA A 101 -4.88 -15.19 -2.41
N THR A 102 -4.64 -14.91 -3.69
CA THR A 102 -3.65 -15.63 -4.51
C THR A 102 -2.23 -15.39 -4.00
N ALA A 103 -1.87 -14.14 -3.70
CA ALA A 103 -0.56 -13.79 -3.15
C ALA A 103 -0.33 -14.39 -1.75
N ALA A 104 -1.34 -14.36 -0.88
CA ALA A 104 -1.29 -14.92 0.46
C ALA A 104 -1.16 -16.46 0.46
N ALA A 105 -1.66 -17.12 -0.58
CA ALA A 105 -1.57 -18.57 -0.74
C ALA A 105 -0.25 -19.05 -1.37
N ASP A 106 0.63 -18.16 -1.86
CA ASP A 106 1.90 -18.53 -2.49
C ASP A 106 2.98 -18.88 -1.44
N PRO A 107 3.35 -20.15 -1.24
CA PRO A 107 4.27 -20.55 -0.18
C PRO A 107 5.72 -20.11 -0.41
N HIS A 108 6.07 -19.74 -1.65
CA HIS A 108 7.45 -19.41 -2.02
C HIS A 108 7.70 -17.91 -2.07
N ARG A 109 6.67 -17.14 -2.44
CA ARG A 109 6.79 -15.71 -2.74
C ARG A 109 5.85 -14.83 -1.95
N ARG A 110 5.01 -15.38 -1.05
CA ARG A 110 4.07 -14.60 -0.23
C ARG A 110 4.70 -13.36 0.38
N GLU A 111 5.84 -13.50 1.05
CA GLU A 111 6.49 -12.36 1.70
C GLU A 111 6.92 -11.29 0.68
N GLU A 112 7.58 -11.70 -0.40
CA GLU A 112 8.02 -10.81 -1.48
C GLU A 112 6.83 -10.04 -2.09
N ILE A 113 5.76 -10.75 -2.43
CA ILE A 113 4.59 -10.20 -3.12
C ILE A 113 3.79 -9.28 -2.19
N LEU A 114 3.50 -9.72 -0.95
CA LEU A 114 2.71 -8.93 0.00
C LEU A 114 3.47 -7.72 0.55
N ARG A 115 4.81 -7.73 0.50
CA ARG A 115 5.66 -6.61 0.90
C ARG A 115 5.60 -5.45 -0.10
N ASP A 116 5.54 -5.74 -1.40
CA ASP A 116 5.75 -4.73 -2.45
C ASP A 116 4.79 -3.52 -2.40
N PRO A 117 3.48 -3.64 -2.08
CA PRO A 117 2.63 -2.46 -1.94
C PRO A 117 3.12 -1.46 -0.89
N PHE A 118 3.74 -1.95 0.20
CA PHE A 118 4.28 -1.12 1.27
C PHE A 118 5.65 -0.55 0.90
N ASP A 119 6.52 -1.37 0.29
CA ASP A 119 7.80 -0.90 -0.22
C ASP A 119 7.60 0.18 -1.30
N PHE A 120 6.62 0.01 -2.19
CA PHE A 120 6.31 1.03 -3.19
C PHE A 120 5.78 2.31 -2.55
N ALA A 121 4.96 2.22 -1.49
CA ALA A 121 4.52 3.41 -0.75
C ALA A 121 5.69 4.19 -0.13
N ILE A 122 6.70 3.49 0.40
CA ILE A 122 7.94 4.06 0.93
C ILE A 122 8.78 4.69 -0.18
N GLU A 123 8.97 3.99 -1.31
CA GLU A 123 9.69 4.50 -2.48
C GLU A 123 9.06 5.82 -2.97
N ARG A 124 7.73 5.85 -3.12
CA ARG A 124 7.02 7.07 -3.51
C ARG A 124 7.14 8.18 -2.47
N ALA A 125 7.11 7.86 -1.19
CA ALA A 125 7.29 8.84 -0.11
C ALA A 125 8.70 9.45 -0.16
N LEU A 126 9.73 8.64 -0.35
CA LEU A 126 11.12 9.07 -0.53
C LEU A 126 11.26 9.97 -1.77
N GLU A 127 10.74 9.53 -2.91
CA GLU A 127 10.78 10.31 -4.15
C GLU A 127 10.11 11.68 -3.99
N LEU A 128 8.92 11.75 -3.39
CA LEU A 128 8.24 13.01 -3.15
C LEU A 128 8.97 13.92 -2.17
N ALA A 129 9.64 13.35 -1.17
CA ALA A 129 10.45 14.13 -0.24
C ALA A 129 11.63 14.81 -0.95
N THR A 130 12.26 14.16 -1.94
CA THR A 130 13.29 14.81 -2.78
C THR A 130 12.73 15.97 -3.62
N LYS A 131 11.42 15.96 -3.90
CA LYS A 131 10.68 17.08 -4.54
C LYS A 131 10.18 18.13 -3.54
N HIS A 132 10.76 18.19 -2.34
CA HIS A 132 10.40 19.11 -1.25
C HIS A 132 9.01 18.90 -0.62
N VAL A 133 8.39 17.73 -0.78
CA VAL A 133 7.17 17.40 -0.01
C VAL A 133 7.58 16.96 1.40
N GLY A 134 7.22 17.75 2.41
CA GLY A 134 7.55 17.43 3.80
C GLY A 134 6.86 16.15 4.33
N PRO A 135 7.48 15.43 5.28
CA PRO A 135 6.95 14.18 5.86
C PRO A 135 5.54 14.32 6.41
N HIS A 136 5.22 15.45 7.06
CA HIS A 136 3.88 15.73 7.58
C HIS A 136 2.80 15.71 6.49
N THR A 137 3.12 16.16 5.27
CA THR A 137 2.18 16.14 4.16
C THR A 137 1.92 14.71 3.69
N LEU A 138 2.96 13.89 3.60
CA LEU A 138 2.88 12.48 3.19
C LEU A 138 2.07 11.67 4.22
N VAL A 139 2.42 11.77 5.50
CA VAL A 139 1.68 11.13 6.60
C VAL A 139 0.23 11.59 6.62
N ARG A 140 -0.05 12.89 6.40
CA ARG A 140 -1.43 13.38 6.30
C ARG A 140 -2.21 12.73 5.16
N GLN A 141 -1.60 12.53 4.00
CA GLN A 141 -2.26 11.84 2.88
C GLN A 141 -2.54 10.37 3.22
N LEU A 142 -1.59 9.70 3.90
CA LEU A 142 -1.77 8.34 4.40
C LEU A 142 -2.89 8.25 5.44
N CYS A 143 -2.94 9.14 6.45
CA CYS A 143 -4.01 9.17 7.45
C CYS A 143 -5.38 9.36 6.81
N LYS A 144 -5.48 10.19 5.77
CA LYS A 144 -6.73 10.33 5.02
C LYS A 144 -7.09 9.02 4.29
N SER A 145 -6.11 8.19 3.92
CA SER A 145 -6.33 6.90 3.22
C SER A 145 -6.85 5.88 4.22
N ILE A 146 -6.24 5.78 5.40
CA ILE A 146 -6.75 5.01 6.55
C ILE A 146 -8.21 5.38 6.82
N ALA A 147 -8.50 6.67 7.01
CA ALA A 147 -9.86 7.15 7.28
C ALA A 147 -10.86 6.93 6.11
N ARG A 148 -10.40 6.62 4.90
CA ARG A 148 -11.27 6.23 3.79
C ARG A 148 -11.60 4.75 3.87
N GLU A 149 -10.59 3.92 4.10
CA GLU A 149 -10.75 2.47 4.17
C GLU A 149 -11.54 2.04 5.41
N ASP A 150 -11.33 2.69 6.56
CA ASP A 150 -12.15 2.50 7.76
C ASP A 150 -13.64 2.77 7.49
N ARG A 151 -13.94 3.80 6.70
CA ARG A 151 -15.32 4.16 6.32
C ARG A 151 -15.92 3.21 5.30
N SER A 152 -15.11 2.66 4.39
CA SER A 152 -15.56 1.60 3.47
C SER A 152 -15.94 0.35 4.24
N MET A 153 -15.13 -0.05 5.22
CA MET A 153 -15.40 -1.22 6.06
C MET A 153 -16.67 -1.06 6.90
N ALA A 154 -16.95 0.15 7.39
CA ALA A 154 -18.20 0.42 8.10
C ALA A 154 -19.47 0.33 7.22
N GLN A 155 -19.33 0.41 5.89
CA GLN A 155 -20.44 0.28 4.94
C GLN A 155 -20.64 -1.17 4.45
N ASP A 156 -19.61 -2.02 4.57
CA ASP A 156 -19.65 -3.45 4.22
C ASP A 156 -20.11 -4.35 5.40
N TRP A 157 -20.52 -3.76 6.53
CA TRP A 157 -21.05 -4.46 7.70
C TRP A 157 -22.59 -4.48 7.66
N PRO A 158 -23.25 -5.66 7.76
CA PRO A 158 -24.72 -5.77 7.68
C PRO A 158 -25.46 -5.08 8.83
#